data_AF-A0A845DFH5-F1
#
_entry.id   AF-A0A845DFH5-F1
#
_cell.length_a   1.000
_cell.length_b   1.000
_cell.length_c   1.000
_cell.angle_alpha   90.00
_cell.angle_beta   90.00
_cell.angle_gamma   90.00
#
_symmetry.space_group_name_H-M   'P 1'
#
loop_
_entity.id
_entity.type
_entity.pdbx_description
1 polymer ?
#
loop_
_entity_poly.entity_id
_entity_poly.type
_entity_poly.pdbx_seq_one_letter_code
_entity_poly.pdbx_strand_id
1 'polypeptide(L)'
;MEEPISRACHRARAGPEHCWGFNREKRETPVAERSQSYRTRAVILRRRNYSDADRILTVFTPRMGKRMLIAKGSRKTTSRQAGHLELFSHANLQVARARTWDIITESATVESFLQLRNDLDRIGRAAYVC
;
A
#
# COMPACT_ATOMS: atom_id res chain seq x y z
N MET A 1 34.40 40.13 -68.32
CA MET A 1 35.32 39.01 -68.04
C MET A 1 35.14 38.68 -66.58
N GLU A 2 34.75 37.44 -66.32
CA GLU A 2 34.84 36.73 -65.02
C GLU A 2 33.75 36.98 -63.95
N GLU A 3 32.70 36.15 -64.01
CA GLU A 3 32.27 35.31 -62.88
C GLU A 3 33.35 34.23 -62.59
N PRO A 4 33.26 33.33 -61.59
CA PRO A 4 32.46 33.26 -60.34
C PRO A 4 33.26 32.66 -59.14
N ILE A 5 32.95 32.93 -57.86
CA ILE A 5 33.21 31.91 -56.82
C ILE A 5 32.21 31.99 -55.65
N SER A 6 31.27 31.04 -55.66
CA SER A 6 30.81 30.21 -54.53
C SER A 6 31.27 30.63 -53.12
N ARG A 7 30.29 30.83 -52.21
CA ARG A 7 30.28 30.16 -50.89
C ARG A 7 28.94 30.26 -50.16
N ALA A 8 28.29 29.10 -50.11
CA ALA A 8 27.63 28.53 -48.94
C ALA A 8 26.61 29.41 -48.19
N CYS A 9 25.35 29.20 -48.57
CA CYS A 9 24.17 29.42 -47.75
C CYS A 9 24.28 28.63 -46.43
N HIS A 10 24.72 29.28 -45.36
CA HIS A 10 24.67 28.74 -44.01
C HIS A 10 23.27 28.89 -43.42
N ARG A 11 22.54 27.79 -43.49
CA ARG A 11 21.33 27.44 -42.75
C ARG A 11 21.51 27.70 -41.24
N ALA A 12 20.72 28.61 -40.65
CA ALA A 12 20.38 28.56 -39.22
C ALA A 12 19.22 29.50 -38.83
N ARG A 13 18.35 28.96 -37.95
CA ARG A 13 17.29 29.58 -37.12
C ARG A 13 15.89 29.63 -37.72
N ALA A 14 15.25 28.46 -37.74
CA ALA A 14 13.81 28.35 -37.63
C ALA A 14 13.40 28.64 -36.16
N GLY A 15 12.35 29.44 -36.01
CA GLY A 15 11.76 29.83 -34.73
C GLY A 15 10.90 28.72 -34.11
N PRO A 16 10.35 28.98 -32.91
CA PRO A 16 9.78 27.97 -32.05
C PRO A 16 8.26 27.93 -32.24
N GLU A 17 7.76 27.09 -33.15
CA GLU A 17 6.36 26.69 -33.14
C GLU A 17 6.21 25.21 -32.81
N HIS A 18 5.23 24.94 -31.94
CA HIS A 18 4.78 23.64 -31.42
C HIS A 18 5.36 23.24 -30.06
N CYS A 19 5.03 24.08 -29.07
CA CYS A 19 4.73 23.63 -27.72
C CYS A 19 3.67 22.51 -27.76
N TRP A 20 4.12 21.26 -27.86
CA TRP A 20 3.33 20.11 -27.38
C TRP A 20 3.35 20.13 -25.86
N GLY A 21 2.64 21.10 -25.30
CA GLY A 21 2.16 21.04 -23.93
C GLY A 21 1.17 19.90 -23.86
N PHE A 22 1.70 18.68 -23.65
CA PHE A 22 0.92 17.52 -23.25
C PHE A 22 0.46 17.79 -21.81
N ASN A 23 -0.50 18.70 -21.68
CA ASN A 23 -1.19 19.01 -20.45
C ASN A 23 -2.07 17.79 -20.15
N ARG A 24 -1.42 16.74 -19.63
CA ARG A 24 -2.08 15.63 -18.97
C ARG A 24 -2.52 16.19 -17.64
N GLU A 25 -3.60 16.96 -17.71
CA GLU A 25 -4.43 17.39 -16.60
C GLU A 25 -4.63 16.17 -15.73
N LYS A 26 -3.80 16.08 -14.68
CA LYS A 26 -4.01 15.12 -13.62
C LYS A 26 -5.37 15.51 -13.07
N ARG A 27 -6.39 14.72 -13.44
CA ARG A 27 -7.60 14.60 -12.65
C ARG A 27 -7.20 13.92 -11.35
N GLU A 28 -6.53 14.68 -10.48
CA GLU A 28 -6.42 14.37 -9.07
C GLU A 28 -7.86 14.41 -8.57
N THR A 29 -8.42 13.23 -8.36
CA THR A 29 -9.77 13.08 -7.81
C THR A 29 -9.79 13.77 -6.45
N PRO A 30 -10.66 14.77 -6.23
CA PRO A 30 -10.78 15.38 -4.92
C PRO A 30 -11.63 14.46 -4.05
N VAL A 31 -11.03 13.39 -3.52
CA VAL A 31 -11.66 12.68 -2.40
C VAL A 31 -11.15 13.31 -1.11
N ALA A 32 -11.59 14.55 -0.89
CA ALA A 32 -11.64 15.15 0.43
C ALA A 32 -12.81 14.52 1.23
N GLU A 33 -12.85 13.19 1.35
CA GLU A 33 -13.50 12.59 2.51
C GLU A 33 -12.46 12.68 3.62
N ARG A 34 -12.80 13.33 4.75
CA ARG A 34 -12.05 13.17 6.00
C ARG A 34 -12.13 11.69 6.36
N SER A 35 -11.26 10.89 5.76
CA SER A 35 -11.12 9.47 6.00
C SER A 35 -10.70 9.36 7.45
N GLN A 36 -11.68 9.08 8.29
CA GLN A 36 -11.47 8.98 9.72
C GLN A 36 -10.55 7.78 9.93
N SER A 37 -9.26 8.07 10.05
CA SER A 37 -8.26 7.06 10.31
C SER A 37 -8.06 6.96 11.82
N TYR A 38 -7.89 5.74 12.30
CA TYR A 38 -7.67 5.48 13.72
C TYR A 38 -6.49 4.54 13.91
N ARG A 39 -5.81 4.72 15.05
CA ARG A 39 -4.74 3.82 15.48
C ARG A 39 -5.28 2.84 16.49
N THR A 40 -4.88 1.59 16.36
CA THR A 40 -5.18 0.58 17.37
C THR A 40 -4.09 -0.47 17.43
N ARG A 41 -3.85 -0.97 18.63
CA ARG A 41 -3.16 -2.23 18.83
C ARG A 41 -4.12 -3.38 18.54
N ALA A 42 -3.63 -4.44 17.94
CA ALA A 42 -4.43 -5.60 17.62
C ALA A 42 -3.60 -6.89 17.56
N VAL A 43 -4.23 -8.01 17.92
CA VAL A 43 -3.69 -9.35 17.69
C VAL A 43 -4.33 -9.92 16.44
N ILE A 44 -3.51 -10.46 15.53
CA ILE A 44 -3.99 -11.05 14.28
C ILE A 44 -4.42 -12.50 14.53
N LEU A 45 -5.72 -12.75 14.46
CA LEU A 45 -6.30 -14.06 14.75
C LEU A 45 -6.36 -14.97 13.52
N ARG A 46 -6.64 -14.39 12.34
CA ARG A 46 -6.80 -15.15 11.09
C ARG A 46 -6.37 -14.34 9.88
N ARG A 47 -5.84 -15.03 8.87
CA ARG A 47 -5.49 -14.47 7.56
C ARG A 47 -6.23 -15.21 6.46
N ARG A 48 -6.80 -14.48 5.51
CA ARG A 48 -7.39 -15.05 4.28
C ARG A 48 -6.92 -14.24 3.08
N ASN A 49 -6.61 -14.91 1.98
CA ASN A 49 -6.35 -14.23 0.72
C ASN A 49 -7.68 -13.74 0.14
N TYR A 50 -7.73 -12.49 -0.33
CA TYR A 50 -8.96 -11.90 -0.88
C TYR A 50 -8.79 -11.47 -2.33
N SER A 51 -7.56 -11.11 -2.73
CA SER A 51 -7.19 -10.79 -4.11
C SER A 51 -5.77 -11.27 -4.36
N ASP A 52 -5.23 -10.96 -5.54
CA ASP A 52 -3.88 -11.32 -5.93
C ASP A 52 -2.83 -10.76 -4.95
N ALA A 53 -2.95 -9.47 -4.62
CA ALA A 53 -2.01 -8.78 -3.75
C ALA A 53 -2.52 -8.54 -2.31
N ASP A 54 -3.77 -8.89 -2.01
CA ASP A 54 -4.47 -8.43 -0.79
C ASP A 54 -4.80 -9.58 0.18
N ARG A 55 -4.86 -9.23 1.47
CA ARG A 55 -5.31 -10.14 2.54
C ARG A 55 -6.45 -9.50 3.33
N ILE A 56 -7.43 -10.33 3.71
CA ILE A 56 -8.37 -10.03 4.79
C ILE A 56 -7.77 -10.58 6.08
N LEU A 57 -7.74 -9.73 7.11
CA LEU A 57 -7.27 -10.07 8.44
C LEU A 57 -8.42 -9.98 9.42
N THR A 58 -8.58 -11.04 10.21
CA THR A 58 -9.40 -10.98 11.41
C THR A 58 -8.50 -10.61 12.57
N VAL A 59 -8.78 -9.49 13.22
CA VAL A 59 -7.97 -8.94 14.30
C VAL A 59 -8.82 -8.76 15.55
N PHE A 60 -8.20 -8.90 16.71
CA PHE A 60 -8.81 -8.57 17.99
C PHE A 60 -8.18 -7.31 18.55
N THR A 61 -9.02 -6.33 18.86
CA THR A 61 -8.61 -5.02 19.38
C THR A 61 -9.15 -4.84 20.80
N PRO A 62 -8.44 -4.12 21.68
CA PRO A 62 -8.85 -3.94 23.06
C PRO A 62 -10.12 -3.08 23.20
N ARG A 63 -10.35 -2.14 22.27
CA ARG A 63 -11.46 -1.18 22.35
C ARG A 63 -12.65 -1.50 21.45
N MET A 64 -12.42 -2.14 20.31
CA MET A 64 -13.46 -2.40 19.30
C MET A 64 -13.75 -3.89 19.14
N GLY A 65 -13.11 -4.75 19.95
CA GLY A 65 -13.26 -6.19 19.90
C GLY A 65 -12.73 -6.78 18.58
N LYS A 66 -13.38 -7.85 18.13
CA LYS A 66 -13.06 -8.57 16.88
C LYS A 66 -13.49 -7.75 15.66
N ARG A 67 -12.54 -7.48 14.76
CA ARG A 67 -12.76 -6.71 13.53
C ARG A 67 -12.16 -7.44 12.35
N MET A 68 -12.74 -7.24 11.17
CA MET A 68 -12.17 -7.69 9.91
C MET A 68 -11.67 -6.49 9.13
N LEU A 69 -10.41 -6.53 8.72
CA LEU A 69 -9.71 -5.45 8.04
C LEU A 69 -9.09 -5.95 6.74
N ILE A 70 -8.97 -5.07 5.74
CA ILE A 70 -8.28 -5.39 4.49
C ILE A 70 -6.87 -4.79 4.52
N ALA A 71 -5.87 -5.63 4.29
CA ALA A 71 -4.48 -5.23 4.07
C ALA A 71 -4.16 -5.24 2.56
N LYS A 72 -4.32 -4.07 1.94
CA LYS A 72 -4.12 -3.88 0.50
C LYS A 72 -2.63 -4.00 0.16
N GLY A 73 -2.30 -4.80 -0.85
CA GLY A 73 -0.93 -4.99 -1.32
C GLY A 73 -0.02 -5.72 -0.32
N SER A 74 -0.56 -6.35 0.72
CA SER A 74 0.22 -7.07 1.73
C SER A 74 0.97 -8.30 1.20
N ARG A 75 0.61 -8.81 0.02
CA ARG A 75 1.28 -9.96 -0.64
C ARG A 75 2.30 -9.54 -1.69
N LYS A 76 2.44 -8.24 -2.00
CA LYS A 76 3.47 -7.77 -2.95
C LYS A 76 4.85 -8.01 -2.34
N THR A 77 5.81 -8.43 -3.16
CA THR A 77 7.21 -8.63 -2.73
C THR A 77 7.81 -7.36 -2.12
N THR A 78 7.40 -6.18 -2.62
CA THR A 78 7.84 -4.86 -2.14
C THR A 78 7.03 -4.33 -0.95
N SER A 79 6.10 -5.12 -0.40
CA SER A 79 5.19 -4.65 0.63
C SER A 79 5.87 -4.49 1.99
N ARG A 80 5.80 -3.28 2.55
CA ARG A 80 6.26 -2.99 3.90
C ARG A 80 5.35 -3.62 4.98
N GLN A 81 4.11 -3.94 4.63
CA GLN A 81 3.13 -4.48 5.56
C GLN A 81 3.22 -6.01 5.74
N ALA A 82 3.82 -6.72 4.80
CA ALA A 82 3.80 -8.19 4.73
C ALA A 82 4.30 -8.85 6.03
N GLY A 83 5.49 -8.44 6.50
CA GLY A 83 6.14 -9.02 7.68
C GLY A 83 5.52 -8.61 9.02
N HIS A 84 4.73 -7.53 9.04
CA HIS A 84 4.07 -7.07 10.26
C HIS A 84 2.73 -7.77 10.51
N LEU A 85 2.12 -8.30 9.45
CA LEU A 85 0.78 -8.88 9.46
C LEU A 85 0.83 -10.42 9.51
N GLU A 86 1.61 -10.93 10.47
CA GLU A 86 1.77 -12.35 10.72
C GLU A 86 0.69 -12.93 11.63
N LEU A 87 0.44 -14.24 11.51
CA LEU A 87 -0.56 -14.90 12.36
C LEU A 87 -0.11 -14.86 13.83
N PHE A 88 -1.05 -14.54 14.72
CA PHE A 88 -0.87 -14.40 16.16
C PHE A 88 0.10 -13.31 16.61
N SER A 89 0.56 -12.42 15.71
CA SER A 89 1.36 -11.27 16.11
C SER A 89 0.50 -10.17 16.73
N HIS A 90 1.11 -9.43 17.66
CA HIS A 90 0.59 -8.18 18.19
C HIS A 90 1.20 -7.02 17.38
N ALA A 91 0.34 -6.26 16.71
CA ALA A 91 0.74 -5.18 15.84
C ALA A 91 0.00 -3.89 16.20
N ASN A 92 0.66 -2.76 15.98
CA ASN A 92 0.04 -1.45 15.94
C ASN A 92 -0.39 -1.18 14.49
N LEU A 93 -1.67 -0.84 14.30
CA LEU A 93 -2.29 -0.67 12.99
C LEU A 93 -2.78 0.76 12.84
N GLN A 94 -2.47 1.38 11.71
CA GLN A 94 -3.20 2.56 11.21
C GLN A 94 -4.27 2.05 10.26
N VAL A 95 -5.53 2.39 10.56
CA VAL A 95 -6.69 1.92 9.82
C VAL A 95 -7.47 3.11 9.30
N ALA A 96 -7.67 3.18 7.99
CA ALA A 96 -8.61 4.10 7.37
C ALA A 96 -10.01 3.48 7.42
N ARG A 97 -10.95 4.18 8.06
CA ARG A 97 -12.35 3.76 8.09
C ARG A 97 -12.98 4.00 6.73
N ALA A 98 -13.63 2.99 6.18
CA ALA A 98 -14.35 3.09 4.92
C ALA A 98 -15.82 2.69 5.09
N ARG A 99 -16.61 2.87 4.03
CA ARG A 99 -18.05 2.57 4.04
C ARG A 99 -18.35 1.08 4.22
N THR A 100 -17.53 0.21 3.64
CA THR A 100 -17.77 -1.25 3.62
C THR A 100 -16.71 -2.03 4.38
N TRP A 101 -15.44 -1.78 4.09
CA TRP A 101 -14.32 -2.50 4.71
C TRP A 101 -13.25 -1.52 5.20
N ASP A 102 -12.92 -1.59 6.47
CA ASP A 102 -11.81 -0.83 7.04
C ASP A 102 -10.48 -1.31 6.43
N ILE A 103 -9.63 -0.37 6.03
CA ILE A 103 -8.38 -0.63 5.29
C ILE A 103 -7.18 -0.34 6.18
N ILE A 104 -6.25 -1.28 6.27
CA ILE A 104 -4.97 -1.09 6.94
C ILE A 104 -4.07 -0.28 6.00
N THR A 105 -3.73 0.94 6.42
CA THR A 105 -2.83 1.82 5.68
C THR A 105 -1.38 1.64 6.12
N GLU A 106 -1.15 1.39 7.42
CA GLU A 106 0.18 1.13 7.97
C GLU A 106 0.13 0.07 9.06
N SER A 107 1.24 -0.64 9.24
CA SER A 107 1.39 -1.65 10.29
C SER A 107 2.82 -1.63 10.84
N ALA A 108 2.93 -1.84 12.15
CA ALA A 108 4.20 -2.02 12.83
C ALA A 108 4.05 -3.15 13.86
N THR A 109 4.97 -4.12 13.83
CA THR A 109 4.99 -5.19 14.83
C THR A 109 5.36 -4.63 16.20
N VAL A 110 4.52 -4.89 17.19
CA VAL A 110 4.85 -4.64 18.60
C VAL A 110 5.52 -5.89 19.17
N GLU A 111 4.92 -7.06 18.92
CA GLU A 111 5.46 -8.35 19.34
C GLU A 111 5.04 -9.45 18.38
N SER A 112 5.99 -10.31 18.01
CA SER A 112 5.77 -11.40 17.03
C SER A 112 5.51 -12.76 17.66
N PHE A 113 5.72 -12.90 18.98
CA PHE A 113 5.61 -14.16 19.73
C PHE A 113 6.30 -15.34 19.04
N LEU A 114 7.61 -15.21 18.76
CA LEU A 114 8.38 -16.24 18.06
C LEU A 114 8.25 -17.63 18.69
N GLN A 115 8.21 -17.71 20.02
CA GLN A 115 8.03 -18.96 20.76
C GLN A 115 6.68 -19.62 20.46
N LEU A 116 5.61 -18.84 20.28
CA LEU A 116 4.30 -19.36 19.90
C LEU A 116 4.34 -19.91 18.46
N ARG A 117 5.11 -19.27 17.56
CA ARG A 117 5.17 -19.65 16.14
C ARG A 117 6.14 -20.77 15.81
N ASN A 118 7.17 -20.96 16.64
CA ASN A 118 8.18 -21.99 16.42
C ASN A 118 7.79 -23.35 17.02
N ASP A 119 6.69 -23.40 17.75
CA ASP A 119 6.16 -24.60 18.40
C ASP A 119 4.83 -25.00 17.75
N LEU A 120 4.81 -26.20 17.16
CA LEU A 120 3.66 -26.69 16.40
C LEU A 120 2.42 -26.91 17.28
N ASP A 121 2.60 -27.40 18.51
CA ASP A 121 1.50 -27.65 19.45
C ASP A 121 0.88 -26.32 19.90
N ARG A 122 1.73 -25.31 20.17
CA ARG A 122 1.26 -23.96 20.51
C ARG A 122 0.49 -23.28 19.38
N ILE A 123 0.97 -23.37 18.14
CA ILE A 123 0.22 -22.89 16.97
C ILE A 123 -1.13 -23.60 16.86
N GLY A 124 -1.14 -24.93 17.01
CA GLY A 124 -2.34 -25.74 16.90
C GLY A 124 -3.41 -25.33 17.93
N ARG A 125 -3.00 -25.15 19.18
CA ARG A 125 -3.88 -24.68 20.26
C ARG A 125 -4.38 -23.26 20.03
N ALA A 126 -3.50 -22.35 19.59
CA ALA A 126 -3.88 -20.98 19.27
C ALA A 126 -4.91 -20.94 18.12
N ALA A 127 -4.69 -21.76 17.08
CA ALA A 127 -5.60 -21.88 15.95
C ALA A 127 -6.94 -22.51 16.31
N TYR A 128 -6.98 -23.42 17.30
CA TYR A 128 -8.23 -24.01 17.80
C TYR A 128 -9.13 -22.98 18.50
N VAL A 129 -8.53 -22.05 19.25
CA VAL A 129 -9.27 -21.03 20.02
C VAL A 129 -9.76 -19.86 19.14
N CYS A 130 -9.11 -19.59 18.00
CA CYS A 130 -9.32 -18.38 17.17
C CYS A 130 -10.31 -18.53 16.00
#